data_AF-A0A1V5P7F7-F1
#
_entry.id   AF-A0A1V5P7F7-F1
#
_cell.length_a   1.000
_cell.length_b   1.000
_cell.length_c   1.000
_cell.angle_alpha   90.00
_cell.angle_beta   90.00
_cell.angle_gamma   90.00
#
_symmetry.space_group_name_H-M   'P 1'
#
loop_
_entity.id
_entity.type
_entity.pdbx_description
1 polymer ?
#
loop_
_entity_poly.entity_id
_entity_poly.type
_entity_poly.pdbx_seq_one_letter_code
_entity_poly.pdbx_strand_id
1 'polypeptide(L)'
;MLEKLTPLLTQSKFLEGVTRFISLHIPYNYDSYKAAELYVYKRNRKGAKLDPENLSAVLGLKTEEMGRVEAHIKLKKRSVSIKFKVERESALPMFLEKSAELANALGKDFSLAKLSAERLIEKTTLETAEANLNFIIKAEAGSFDFRV
;
A
#
# COMPACT_ATOMS: atom_id res chain seq x y z
N MET A 1 -29.77 -17.12 9.22
CA MET A 1 -28.88 -18.13 8.62
C MET A 1 -27.61 -17.49 8.03
N LEU A 2 -27.70 -16.36 7.31
CA LEU A 2 -26.53 -15.65 6.78
C LEU A 2 -25.54 -15.15 7.86
N GLU A 3 -26.00 -14.60 8.98
CA GLU A 3 -25.11 -14.07 10.04
C GLU A 3 -24.19 -15.14 10.67
N LYS A 4 -24.60 -16.41 10.67
CA LYS A 4 -23.79 -17.52 11.20
C LYS A 4 -22.66 -17.94 10.24
N LEU A 5 -22.74 -17.55 8.96
CA LEU A 5 -21.75 -17.89 7.93
C LEU A 5 -20.68 -16.80 7.75
N THR A 6 -20.97 -15.57 8.15
CA THR A 6 -20.02 -14.44 8.07
C THR A 6 -18.70 -14.72 8.79
N PRO A 7 -18.68 -15.24 10.04
CA PRO A 7 -17.43 -15.51 10.74
C PRO A 7 -16.54 -16.56 10.07
N LEU A 8 -17.16 -17.56 9.42
CA LEU A 8 -16.43 -18.59 8.66
C LEU A 8 -15.85 -18.03 7.37
N LEU A 9 -16.61 -17.19 6.68
CA LEU A 9 -16.14 -16.51 5.47
C LEU A 9 -14.96 -15.57 5.77
N THR A 10 -15.04 -14.81 6.87
CA THR A 10 -13.95 -13.94 7.35
C THR A 10 -12.69 -14.74 7.64
N GLN A 11 -12.80 -15.86 8.39
CA GLN A 11 -11.65 -16.73 8.67
C GLN A 11 -11.01 -17.30 7.39
N SER A 12 -11.81 -17.73 6.42
CA SER A 12 -11.29 -18.23 5.14
C SER A 12 -10.51 -17.14 4.39
N LYS A 13 -11.06 -15.93 4.28
CA LYS A 13 -10.39 -14.78 3.64
C LYS A 13 -9.08 -14.41 4.35
N PHE A 14 -9.07 -14.44 5.68
CA PHE A 14 -7.87 -14.21 6.46
C PHE A 14 -6.77 -15.23 6.13
N LEU A 15 -7.09 -16.53 6.12
CA LEU A 15 -6.13 -17.59 5.79
C LEU A 15 -5.58 -17.46 4.36
N GLU A 16 -6.40 -17.04 3.41
CA GLU A 16 -5.93 -16.72 2.07
C GLU A 16 -4.94 -15.54 2.08
N GLY A 17 -5.26 -14.47 2.81
CA GLY A 17 -4.38 -13.31 2.99
C GLY A 17 -3.00 -13.70 3.53
N VAL A 18 -2.95 -14.53 4.59
CA VAL A 18 -1.69 -15.03 5.18
C VAL A 18 -0.81 -15.75 4.14
N THR A 19 -1.40 -16.44 3.17
CA THR A 19 -0.62 -17.14 2.13
C THR A 19 -0.13 -16.24 1.00
N ARG A 20 -0.80 -15.09 0.77
CA ARG A 20 -0.50 -14.15 -0.32
C ARG A 20 0.41 -12.99 0.12
N PHE A 21 0.45 -12.70 1.41
CA PHE A 21 1.21 -11.58 1.98
C PHE A 21 2.33 -12.04 2.90
N ILE A 22 3.41 -11.26 2.93
CA ILE A 22 4.33 -11.23 4.06
C ILE A 22 3.91 -10.04 4.91
N SER A 23 3.49 -10.31 6.15
CA SER A 23 3.16 -9.30 7.15
C SER A 23 4.33 -9.13 8.09
N LEU A 24 4.85 -7.91 8.18
CA LEU A 24 5.91 -7.56 9.12
C LEU A 24 5.44 -6.39 9.98
N HIS A 25 5.53 -6.54 11.30
CA HIS A 25 5.45 -5.40 12.21
C HIS A 25 6.87 -4.89 12.42
N ILE A 26 7.15 -3.69 11.91
CA ILE A 26 8.46 -3.07 12.01
C ILE A 26 8.42 -2.16 13.23
N PRO A 27 9.22 -2.41 14.29
CA PRO A 27 9.35 -1.46 15.37
C PRO A 27 9.91 -0.16 14.80
N TYR A 28 9.19 0.93 15.00
CA TYR A 28 9.55 2.24 14.48
C TYR A 28 9.49 3.21 15.65
N ASN A 29 10.62 3.83 15.97
CA ASN A 29 10.73 4.84 17.02
C ASN A 29 10.87 6.20 16.34
N TYR A 30 9.74 6.81 16.04
CA TYR A 30 9.64 8.21 15.67
C TYR A 30 8.40 8.74 16.38
N ASP A 31 8.63 9.57 17.39
CA ASP A 31 7.61 10.05 18.33
C ASP A 31 7.00 8.95 19.24
N SER A 32 5.88 9.23 19.91
CA SER A 32 5.22 8.38 20.91
C SER A 32 4.64 7.04 20.38
N TYR A 33 4.56 6.84 19.06
CA TYR A 33 4.06 5.61 18.43
C TYR A 33 5.19 4.63 18.10
N LYS A 34 4.97 3.35 18.43
CA LYS A 34 6.03 2.33 18.53
C LYS A 34 6.06 1.28 17.39
N ALA A 35 5.10 1.30 16.45
CA ALA A 35 4.98 0.23 15.46
C ALA A 35 4.49 0.71 14.09
N ALA A 36 5.24 0.33 13.06
CA ALA A 36 4.86 0.39 11.65
C ALA A 36 4.37 -0.99 11.17
N GLU A 37 3.45 -1.01 10.22
CA GLU A 37 2.95 -2.24 9.61
C GLU A 37 3.37 -2.28 8.14
N LEU A 38 3.99 -3.37 7.70
CA LEU A 38 4.36 -3.58 6.31
C LEU A 38 3.70 -4.86 5.79
N TYR A 39 2.88 -4.71 4.76
CA TYR A 39 2.27 -5.81 4.02
C TYR A 39 2.92 -5.88 2.63
N VAL A 40 3.65 -6.96 2.35
CA VAL A 40 4.28 -7.18 1.03
C VAL A 40 3.52 -8.28 0.28
N TYR A 41 3.00 -7.97 -0.91
CA TYR A 41 2.22 -8.89 -1.71
C TYR A 41 3.12 -9.76 -2.60
N LYS A 42 2.93 -11.07 -2.52
CA LYS A 42 3.51 -12.04 -3.46
C LYS A 42 2.61 -12.07 -4.69
N ARG A 43 3.05 -11.45 -5.78
CA ARG A 43 2.30 -11.51 -7.04
C ARG A 43 2.44 -12.93 -7.62
N ASN A 44 1.30 -13.52 -8.00
CA ASN A 44 1.09 -14.91 -8.43
C ASN A 44 0.83 -15.87 -7.26
N ARG A 45 -0.03 -16.87 -7.56
CA ARG A 45 -0.68 -17.88 -6.69
C ARG A 45 0.10 -18.33 -5.44
N LYS A 46 -0.63 -18.88 -4.46
CA LYS A 46 -0.08 -19.60 -3.29
C LYS A 46 1.24 -20.32 -3.63
N GLY A 47 2.34 -19.88 -3.01
CA GLY A 47 3.66 -20.49 -3.18
C GLY A 47 4.60 -19.81 -4.19
N ALA A 48 4.19 -18.75 -4.89
CA ALA A 48 5.10 -17.98 -5.73
C ALA A 48 6.16 -17.24 -4.88
N LYS A 49 7.40 -17.20 -5.37
CA LYS A 49 8.47 -16.37 -4.80
C LYS A 49 8.18 -14.89 -5.09
N LEU A 50 8.68 -14.00 -4.22
CA LEU A 50 8.67 -12.57 -4.51
C LEU A 50 9.47 -12.29 -5.78
N ASP A 51 8.86 -11.58 -6.72
CA ASP A 51 9.56 -11.02 -7.88
C ASP A 51 10.15 -9.66 -7.47
N PRO A 52 11.47 -9.52 -7.35
CA PRO A 52 12.11 -8.27 -6.94
C PRO A 52 11.87 -7.13 -7.92
N GLU A 53 11.51 -7.43 -9.18
CA GLU A 53 11.17 -6.43 -10.18
C GLU A 53 9.68 -6.10 -10.21
N ASN A 54 8.80 -6.93 -9.63
CA ASN A 54 7.36 -6.71 -9.67
C ASN A 54 6.73 -6.93 -8.30
N LEU A 55 6.70 -5.86 -7.52
CA LEU A 55 6.31 -5.87 -6.12
C LEU A 55 5.16 -4.91 -5.85
N SER A 56 4.28 -5.30 -4.94
CA SER A 56 3.28 -4.39 -4.37
C SER A 56 3.37 -4.47 -2.86
N ALA A 57 3.32 -3.33 -2.18
CA ALA A 57 3.40 -3.28 -0.73
C ALA A 57 2.49 -2.19 -0.17
N VAL A 58 2.05 -2.36 1.08
CA VAL A 58 1.43 -1.31 1.88
C VAL A 58 2.29 -1.11 3.11
N LEU A 59 2.84 0.09 3.26
CA LEU A 59 3.49 0.54 4.49
C LEU A 59 2.53 1.46 5.24
N GLY A 60 2.21 1.09 6.45
CA GLY A 60 1.32 1.83 7.30
C GLY A 60 2.01 2.38 8.53
N LEU A 61 1.80 3.66 8.81
CA LEU A 61 2.36 4.39 9.94
C LEU A 61 1.25 5.09 10.71
N LYS A 62 1.24 5.00 12.04
CA LYS A 62 0.37 5.83 12.88
C LYS A 62 1.18 6.99 13.43
N THR A 63 0.66 8.19 13.28
CA THR A 63 1.30 9.44 13.68
C THR A 63 0.35 10.25 14.57
N GLU A 64 0.89 11.11 15.44
CA GLU A 64 0.06 11.99 16.28
C GLU A 64 -0.67 13.03 15.43
N GLU A 65 0.07 13.68 14.52
CA GLU A 65 -0.40 14.86 13.78
C GLU A 65 -1.27 14.54 12.57
N MET A 66 -1.06 13.40 11.91
CA MET A 66 -1.79 13.04 10.67
C MET A 66 -2.74 11.85 10.86
N GLY A 67 -2.77 11.25 12.05
CA GLY A 67 -3.43 9.97 12.28
C GLY A 67 -2.70 8.85 11.52
N ARG A 68 -3.47 7.91 10.98
CA ARG A 68 -2.96 6.83 10.14
C ARG A 68 -2.60 7.33 8.73
N VAL A 69 -1.36 7.03 8.32
CA VAL A 69 -0.84 7.20 6.96
C VAL A 69 -0.55 5.83 6.38
N GLU A 70 -0.99 5.56 5.16
CA GLU A 70 -0.62 4.36 4.41
C GLU A 70 0.00 4.72 3.08
N ALA A 71 1.23 4.28 2.84
CA ALA A 71 1.88 4.32 1.55
C ALA A 71 1.62 3.00 0.82
N HIS A 72 0.80 3.05 -0.22
CA HIS A 72 0.57 1.92 -1.11
C HIS A 72 1.54 2.03 -2.28
N ILE A 73 2.51 1.12 -2.31
CA ILE A 73 3.67 1.15 -3.19
C ILE A 73 3.53 0.04 -4.22
N LYS A 74 3.79 0.37 -5.48
CA LYS A 74 3.91 -0.58 -6.56
C LYS A 74 5.22 -0.37 -7.30
N LEU A 75 6.00 -1.43 -7.40
CA LEU A 75 7.21 -1.51 -8.20
C LEU A 75 6.91 -2.36 -9.44
N LYS A 76 7.25 -1.83 -10.61
CA LYS A 76 7.24 -2.55 -11.89
C LYS A 76 8.55 -2.26 -12.61
N LYS A 77 9.42 -3.27 -12.71
CA LYS A 77 10.83 -3.15 -13.06
C LYS A 77 11.53 -2.15 -12.14
N ARG A 78 11.79 -0.95 -12.66
CA ARG A 78 12.44 0.17 -11.96
C ARG A 78 11.50 1.35 -11.73
N SER A 79 10.24 1.20 -12.12
CA SER A 79 9.22 2.24 -12.04
C SER A 79 8.40 2.05 -10.77
N VAL A 80 8.33 3.10 -9.95
CA VAL A 80 7.64 3.12 -8.65
C VAL A 80 6.41 4.02 -8.74
N SER A 81 5.25 3.46 -8.40
CA SER A 81 4.01 4.20 -8.17
C SER A 81 3.70 4.21 -6.68
N ILE A 82 3.38 5.37 -6.12
CA ILE A 82 3.03 5.52 -4.71
C ILE A 82 1.68 6.22 -4.59
N LYS A 83 0.77 5.62 -3.83
CA LYS A 83 -0.46 6.27 -3.39
C LYS A 83 -0.46 6.38 -1.87
N PHE A 84 -0.48 7.60 -1.37
CA PHE A 84 -0.69 7.87 0.04
C PHE A 84 -2.18 7.87 0.36
N LYS A 85 -2.56 7.19 1.45
CA LYS A 85 -3.88 7.31 2.06
C LYS A 85 -3.71 7.88 3.45
N VAL A 86 -4.38 8.99 3.74
CA VAL A 86 -4.14 9.75 4.98
C VAL A 86 -5.45 9.97 5.73
N GLU A 87 -5.47 9.66 7.01
CA GLU A 87 -6.66 9.78 7.87
C GLU A 87 -7.13 11.24 7.98
N ARG A 88 -6.20 12.17 8.22
CA ARG A 88 -6.49 13.61 8.27
C ARG A 88 -6.31 14.26 6.91
N GLU A 89 -7.42 14.70 6.33
CA GLU A 89 -7.46 15.30 4.98
C GLU A 89 -6.61 16.58 4.86
N SER A 90 -6.48 17.34 5.96
CA SER A 90 -5.63 18.54 6.02
C SER A 90 -4.15 18.27 5.74
N ALA A 91 -3.69 17.04 5.90
CA ALA A 91 -2.30 16.65 5.64
C ALA A 91 -2.04 16.22 4.19
N LEU A 92 -3.07 16.06 3.35
CA LEU A 92 -2.93 15.60 1.96
C LEU A 92 -1.98 16.46 1.10
N PRO A 93 -2.05 17.82 1.14
CA PRO A 93 -1.20 18.65 0.28
C PRO A 93 0.29 18.40 0.48
N MET A 94 0.72 18.17 1.74
CA MET A 94 2.12 17.92 2.09
C MET A 94 2.73 16.74 1.33
N PHE A 95 1.96 15.67 1.10
CA PHE A 95 2.47 14.49 0.38
C PHE A 95 2.69 14.76 -1.11
N LEU A 96 1.90 15.66 -1.70
CA LEU A 96 2.06 16.06 -3.10
C LEU A 96 3.21 17.06 -3.27
N GLU A 97 3.33 18.00 -2.34
CA GLU A 97 4.42 19.00 -2.30
C GLU A 97 5.79 18.33 -2.20
N LYS A 98 5.89 17.22 -1.46
CA LYS A 98 7.12 16.45 -1.26
C LYS A 98 7.45 15.47 -2.39
N SER A 99 6.72 15.49 -3.50
CA SER A 99 6.91 14.56 -4.62
C SER A 99 8.30 14.63 -5.25
N ALA A 100 8.88 15.82 -5.40
CA ALA A 100 10.22 15.99 -5.95
C ALA A 100 11.31 15.43 -5.01
N GLU A 101 11.19 15.67 -3.69
CA GLU A 101 12.09 15.12 -2.68
C GLU A 101 12.03 13.59 -2.67
N LEU A 102 10.81 13.02 -2.76
CA LEU A 102 10.62 11.58 -2.82
C LEU A 102 11.20 10.97 -4.10
N ALA A 103 11.01 11.61 -5.25
CA ALA A 103 11.60 11.16 -6.51
C ALA A 103 13.13 11.12 -6.44
N ASN A 104 13.75 12.12 -5.81
CA ASN A 104 15.20 12.14 -5.60
C ASN A 104 15.67 11.06 -4.61
N ALA A 105 14.88 10.78 -3.57
CA ALA A 105 15.20 9.77 -2.55
C ALA A 105 15.16 8.33 -3.07
N LEU A 106 14.41 8.04 -4.15
CA LEU A 106 14.38 6.71 -4.78
C LEU A 106 15.74 6.30 -5.39
N GLY A 107 16.66 7.25 -5.60
CA GLY A 107 17.97 7.00 -6.17
C GLY A 107 17.96 6.82 -7.69
N LYS A 108 19.15 6.58 -8.27
CA LYS A 108 19.33 6.55 -9.74
C LYS A 108 18.74 5.30 -10.42
N ASP A 109 18.54 4.23 -9.67
CA ASP A 109 18.07 2.95 -10.21
C ASP A 109 16.55 2.86 -10.33
N PHE A 110 15.82 3.81 -9.74
CA PHE A 110 14.37 3.82 -9.71
C PHE A 110 13.81 5.16 -10.20
N SER A 111 12.62 5.14 -10.80
CA SER A 111 11.91 6.35 -11.22
C SER A 111 10.52 6.41 -10.58
N LEU A 112 10.12 7.58 -10.11
CA LEU A 112 8.75 7.83 -9.62
C LEU A 112 7.83 8.02 -10.83
N ALA A 113 7.04 7.01 -11.17
CA ALA A 113 6.11 7.09 -12.29
C ALA A 113 4.79 7.76 -11.93
N LYS A 114 4.34 7.59 -10.69
CA LYS A 114 3.09 8.20 -10.21
C LYS A 114 3.15 8.45 -8.72
N LEU A 115 2.67 9.61 -8.32
CA LEU A 115 2.39 9.94 -6.93
C LEU A 115 0.97 10.49 -6.82
N SER A 116 0.24 10.04 -5.81
CA SER A 116 -1.10 10.55 -5.50
C SER A 116 -1.35 10.45 -4.00
N ALA A 117 -2.27 11.27 -3.50
CA ALA A 117 -2.73 11.23 -2.12
C ALA A 117 -4.26 11.29 -2.09
N GLU A 118 -4.89 10.48 -1.25
CA GLU A 118 -6.33 10.47 -1.02
C GLU A 118 -6.63 10.29 0.47
N ARG A 119 -7.84 10.66 0.91
CA ARG A 119 -8.26 10.42 2.27
C ARG A 119 -8.37 8.92 2.56
N LEU A 120 -7.87 8.48 3.71
CA LEU A 120 -8.05 7.12 4.21
C LEU A 120 -9.48 6.97 4.75
N ILE A 121 -10.25 6.10 4.12
CA ILE A 121 -11.61 5.77 4.55
C ILE A 121 -11.56 4.61 5.57
N GLU A 122 -10.75 3.59 5.28
CA GLU A 122 -10.57 2.41 6.12
C GLU A 122 -9.12 1.94 6.07
N LYS A 123 -8.59 1.49 7.21
CA LYS A 123 -7.25 0.92 7.34
C LYS A 123 -7.10 -0.34 6.49
N THR A 124 -5.95 -0.50 5.85
CA THR A 124 -5.60 -1.76 5.20
C THR A 124 -5.28 -2.84 6.23
N THR A 125 -5.93 -3.99 6.10
CA THR A 125 -5.70 -5.20 6.88
C THR A 125 -5.28 -6.33 5.94
N LEU A 126 -4.89 -7.49 6.48
CA LEU A 126 -4.58 -8.67 5.64
C LEU A 126 -5.76 -9.11 4.76
N GLU A 127 -6.99 -8.86 5.20
CA GLU A 127 -8.21 -9.22 4.47
C GLU A 127 -8.50 -8.24 3.32
N THR A 128 -8.17 -6.96 3.51
CA THR A 128 -8.46 -5.89 2.54
C THR A 128 -7.26 -5.51 1.67
N ALA A 129 -6.05 -5.92 2.04
CA ALA A 129 -4.80 -5.55 1.36
C ALA A 129 -4.80 -5.91 -0.12
N GLU A 130 -5.34 -7.06 -0.50
CA GLU A 130 -5.39 -7.46 -1.91
C GLU A 130 -6.34 -6.57 -2.71
N ALA A 131 -7.53 -6.26 -2.18
CA ALA A 131 -8.48 -5.37 -2.85
C ALA A 131 -7.91 -3.95 -2.99
N ASN A 132 -7.27 -3.45 -1.92
CA ASN A 132 -6.67 -2.12 -1.89
C ASN A 132 -5.48 -1.99 -2.87
N LEU A 133 -4.64 -3.03 -2.98
CA LEU A 133 -3.54 -3.07 -3.95
C LEU A 133 -4.01 -3.29 -5.39
N ASN A 134 -5.05 -4.11 -5.60
CA ASN A 134 -5.65 -4.33 -6.92
C ASN A 134 -6.31 -3.06 -7.47
N PHE A 135 -6.82 -2.17 -6.60
CA PHE A 135 -7.34 -0.87 -7.03
C PHE A 135 -6.27 -0.02 -7.73
N ILE A 136 -5.02 -0.10 -7.26
CA ILE A 136 -3.86 0.55 -7.90
C ILE A 136 -3.58 -0.10 -9.26
N ILE A 137 -3.69 -1.43 -9.36
CA ILE A 137 -3.50 -2.17 -10.61
C ILE A 137 -4.56 -1.80 -11.66
N LYS A 138 -5.83 -1.68 -11.28
CA LYS A 138 -6.92 -1.31 -12.21
C LYS A 138 -6.87 0.16 -12.61
N ALA A 139 -6.51 1.07 -11.70
CA ALA A 139 -6.34 2.49 -12.03
C ALA A 139 -5.21 2.74 -13.05
N GLU A 140 -4.18 1.88 -13.11
CA GLU A 140 -3.14 1.92 -14.13
C GLU A 140 -3.54 1.27 -15.46
N ALA A 141 -4.49 0.33 -15.46
CA ALA A 141 -5.00 -0.27 -16.70
C ALA A 141 -5.95 0.68 -17.47
N GLY A 142 -6.46 1.73 -16.82
CA GLY A 142 -7.43 2.68 -17.39
C GLY A 142 -6.87 4.08 -17.71
N SER A 143 -5.56 4.30 -17.66
CA SER A 143 -4.96 5.61 -17.98
C SER A 143 -3.71 5.44 -18.83
N PHE A 144 -3.93 5.10 -20.09
CA PHE A 144 -3.01 5.40 -21.18
C PHE A 144 -3.78 6.28 -22.17
N ASP A 145 -3.62 7.59 -22.07
CA ASP A 145 -3.55 8.47 -23.24
C ASP A 145 -2.83 9.76 -22.84
N PHE A 146 -1.60 9.94 -23.33
CA PHE A 146 -1.03 11.27 -23.53
C PHE A 146 -0.50 11.25 -24.96
N ARG A 147 -1.30 11.85 -25.86
CA ARG A 147 -0.86 12.20 -27.21
C ARG A 147 0.09 13.39 -27.11
N VAL A 148 1.24 13.27 -27.79
CA VAL A 148 2.09 14.41 -28.17
C VAL A 148 1.54 15.00 -29.46
#